data_AF-A0A2D7IFZ6-F1
#
_entry.id   AF-A0A2D7IFZ6-F1
#
_cell.length_a   1.000
_cell.length_b   1.000
_cell.length_c   1.000
_cell.angle_alpha   90.00
_cell.angle_beta   90.00
_cell.angle_gamma   90.00
#
_symmetry.space_group_name_H-M   'P 1'
#
loop_
_entity.id
_entity.type
_entity.pdbx_description
1 polymer ?
#
loop_
_entity_poly.entity_id
_entity_poly.type
_entity_poly.pdbx_seq_one_letter_code
_entity_poly.pdbx_strand_id
1 'polypeptide(L)' 'MRNRTKFCNYCKEEYKTLYRCKYENSKFWEFLCESCIKKIKKLYYKSYKYGGTWKSKKA' A
#
# COMPACT_ATOMS: atom_id res chain seq x y z
N MET A 1 22.40 7.38 -6.60
CA MET A 1 21.37 6.52 -5.97
C MET A 1 20.00 7.05 -6.33
N ARG A 2 19.15 6.29 -7.02
CA ARG A 2 17.74 6.68 -7.21
C ARG A 2 17.01 6.43 -5.89
N ASN A 3 16.80 7.47 -5.09
CA ASN A 3 15.83 7.43 -3.99
C ASN A 3 14.46 7.17 -4.63
N ARG A 4 14.07 5.90 -4.70
CA ARG A 4 12.70 5.53 -5.06
C ARG A 4 11.89 5.74 -3.79
N THR A 5 11.62 6.98 -3.44
CA THR A 5 10.60 7.27 -2.44
C THR A 5 9.24 7.07 -3.11
N LYS A 6 8.36 6.34 -2.41
CA LYS A 6 6.97 6.16 -2.82
C LYS A 6 6.12 6.68 -1.69
N PHE A 7 5.00 7.26 -2.08
CA PHE A 7 4.01 7.81 -1.17
C PHE A 7 2.88 6.81 -0.99
N CYS A 8 2.28 6.80 0.20
CA CYS A 8 1.02 6.11 0.44
C CYS A 8 -0.09 6.79 -0.39
N ASN A 9 -0.89 6.02 -1.13
CA ASN A 9 -1.94 6.60 -1.97
C ASN A 9 -3.06 7.26 -1.15
N TYR A 10 -3.22 6.84 0.11
CA TYR A 10 -4.28 7.32 1.00
C TYR A 10 -3.87 8.56 1.81
N CYS A 11 -2.76 8.50 2.56
CA CYS A 11 -2.30 9.63 3.38
C CYS A 11 -1.27 10.54 2.69
N LYS A 12 -0.80 10.17 1.48
CA LYS A 12 0.19 10.91 0.69
C LYS A 12 1.54 11.16 1.38
N GLU A 13 1.85 10.42 2.45
CA GLU A 13 3.14 10.48 3.14
C GLU A 13 4.14 9.45 2.60
N GLU A 14 5.42 9.73 2.80
CA GLU A 14 6.52 8.84 2.42
C GLU A 14 6.75 7.75 3.46
N TYR A 15 6.86 6.51 2.99
CA TYR A 15 7.17 5.38 3.85
C TYR A 15 8.28 4.53 3.24
N LYS A 16 9.15 3.99 4.12
CA LYS A 16 10.18 3.03 3.73
C LYS A 16 9.58 1.69 3.31
N THR A 17 8.40 1.37 3.83
CA THR A 17 7.65 0.13 3.56
C THR A 17 6.22 0.51 3.17
N LEU A 18 5.80 0.03 2.01
CA LEU A 18 4.42 0.17 1.54
C LEU A 18 3.89 -1.21 1.15
N TYR A 19 2.59 -1.36 1.23
CA TYR A 19 1.90 -2.59 0.93
C TYR A 19 1.05 -2.39 -0.31
N ARG A 20 1.28 -3.23 -1.31
CA ARG A 20 0.48 -3.26 -2.52
C ARG A 20 -0.80 -4.02 -2.22
N CYS A 21 -1.95 -3.38 -2.38
CA CYS A 21 -3.25 -4.01 -2.17
C CYS A 21 -4.27 -3.50 -3.19
N LYS A 22 -5.38 -4.23 -3.31
CA LYS A 22 -6.51 -3.92 -4.18
C LYS A 22 -7.78 -4.19 -3.39
N TYR A 23 -8.74 -3.27 -3.43
CA TYR A 23 -9.98 -3.33 -2.67
C TYR A 23 -11.09 -2.61 -3.44
N GLU A 24 -12.33 -2.68 -2.97
CA GLU A 24 -13.49 -2.01 -3.60
C GLU A 24 -13.71 -2.38 -5.09
N ASN A 25 -13.34 -3.59 -5.49
CA ASN A 25 -13.31 -3.98 -6.92
C ASN A 25 -12.49 -3.04 -7.83
N SER A 26 -11.61 -2.22 -7.26
CA SER A 26 -10.74 -1.32 -8.01
C SER A 26 -9.92 -2.10 -9.02
N LYS A 27 -9.84 -1.63 -10.28
CA LYS A 27 -9.03 -2.30 -11.31
C LYS A 27 -7.53 -2.21 -11.02
N PHE A 28 -7.11 -1.21 -10.24
CA PHE A 28 -5.71 -0.87 -10.02
C PHE A 28 -5.19 -1.36 -8.67
N TRP A 29 -3.88 -1.57 -8.60
CA TRP A 29 -3.17 -1.87 -7.36
C TRP A 29 -2.68 -0.56 -6.75
N GLU A 30 -2.93 -0.40 -5.45
CA GLU A 30 -2.54 0.79 -4.71
C GLU A 30 -1.50 0.46 -3.65
N PHE A 31 -0.62 1.42 -3.36
CA PHE A 31 0.38 1.31 -2.31
C PHE A 31 -0.10 2.05 -1.07
N LEU A 32 -0.24 1.32 0.03
CA LEU A 32 -0.67 1.88 1.31
C LEU A 32 0.38 1.65 2.39
N CYS A 33 0.48 2.55 3.36
CA CYS A 33 1.25 2.32 4.56
C CYS A 33 0.55 1.32 5.49
N GLU A 34 1.25 0.86 6.53
CA GLU A 34 0.72 -0.11 7.49
C GLU A 34 -0.52 0.39 8.24
N SER A 35 -0.59 1.69 8.53
CA SER A 35 -1.75 2.28 9.19
C SER A 35 -2.98 2.30 8.28
N CYS A 36 -2.79 2.70 7.02
CA CYS A 36 -3.86 2.75 6.02
C CYS A 36 -4.36 1.35 5.66
N ILE A 37 -3.45 0.39 5.47
CA ILE A 37 -3.87 -0.98 5.11
C ILE A 37 -4.69 -1.63 6.22
N LYS A 38 -4.40 -1.37 7.51
CA LYS A 38 -5.21 -1.89 8.63
C LYS A 38 -6.63 -1.33 8.60
N LYS A 39 -6.81 -0.05 8.23
CA LYS A 39 -8.14 0.57 8.06
C LYS A 39 -8.87 -0.04 6.86
N ILE A 40 -8.22 -0.10 5.71
CA ILE A 40 -8.79 -0.62 4.45
C ILE A 40 -9.14 -2.10 4.57
N LYS A 41 -8.30 -2.90 5.23
CA LYS A 41 -8.56 -4.33 5.47
C LYS A 41 -9.81 -4.53 6.34
N LYS A 42 -10.09 -3.63 7.28
CA LYS A 42 -11.32 -3.67 8.09
C LYS A 42 -12.54 -3.20 7.28
N LEU A 43 -12.42 -2.09 6.55
CA LEU A 43 -13.51 -1.52 5.73
C LEU A 43 -13.91 -2.45 4.57
N TYR A 44 -12.94 -3.00 3.86
CA TYR A 44 -13.12 -3.77 2.63
C TYR A 44 -12.75 -5.25 2.79
N TYR A 45 -12.95 -5.83 3.98
CA TYR A 45 -12.48 -7.18 4.30
C TYR A 45 -12.90 -8.27 3.29
N LYS A 46 -14.07 -8.12 2.65
CA LYS A 46 -14.60 -9.06 1.64
C LYS A 46 -13.91 -8.97 0.28
N SER A 47 -13.52 -7.76 -0.15
CA SER A 47 -12.95 -7.50 -1.48
C SER A 47 -11.45 -7.20 -1.46
N TYR A 48 -10.87 -7.11 -0.26
CA TYR A 48 -9.47 -6.83 -0.05
C TYR A 48 -8.58 -7.96 -0.57
N LYS A 49 -7.64 -7.61 -1.45
CA LYS A 49 -6.62 -8.49 -2.01
C LYS A 49 -5.24 -7.91 -1.72
N TYR A 50 -4.39 -8.75 -1.15
CA TYR A 50 -3.00 -8.40 -0.90
C TYR A 50 -2.12 -8.75 -2.10
N GLY A 51 -1.21 -7.86 -2.48
CA GLY A 51 -0.38 -7.96 -3.67
C GLY A 51 1.13 -7.89 -3.40
N GLY A 52 1.56 -7.89 -2.15
CA GLY A 52 2.97 -7.88 -1.77
C GLY A 52 3.43 -6.61 -1.05
N THR A 53 4.68 -6.64 -0.58
CA THR A 53 5.31 -5.51 0.13
C THR A 53 6.35 -4.87 -0.78
N TRP A 54 6.31 -3.56 -0.88
CA TRP A 54 7.38 -2.76 -1.45
C TRP A 54 8.24 -2.19 -0.33
N LYS A 55 9.57 -2.30 -0.48
CA LYS A 55 10.56 -1.73 0.44
C LYS A 55 11.49 -0.81 -0.34
N SER A 56 11.77 0.37 0.21
CA SER A 56 12.61 1.40 -0.41
C SER A 56 14.08 0.96 -0.52
N LYS A 57 14.57 0.18 0.46
CA LYS A 57 15.88 -0.45 0.40
C LYS A 57 15.73 -1.91 -0.06
N LYS A 58 16.41 -2.26 -1.15
CA LYS A 58 16.78 -3.66 -1.42
C LYS A 58 17.91 -3.96 -0.43
N ALA A 59 17.71 -4.94 0.44
CA ALA A 59 18.80 -5.52 1.23
C ALA A 59 19.78 -6.21 0.27
#